data_AF-A0AAN9EK87-F1
#
_entry.id   AF-A0AAN9EK87-F1
#
_cell.length_a   1.000
_cell.length_b   1.000
_cell.length_c   1.000
_cell.angle_alpha   90.00
_cell.angle_beta   90.00
_cell.angle_gamma   90.00
#
_symmetry.space_group_name_H-M   'P 1'
#
loop_
_entity.id
_entity.type
_entity.pdbx_description
1 polymer ?
#
loop_
_entity_poly.entity_id
_entity_poly.type
_entity_poly.pdbx_seq_one_letter_code
_entity_poly.pdbx_strand_id
1 'polypeptide(L)'
;MTLLASISTKLRIGYAEQTLLVVLGQAAVHTEEHSTAPPEIHSPLEELSSLTALSPLDGCYWGKVKELAPFMSEYGLIFYRVLVEIKWLLKLSQIHEIIEVPSFSEDAKSFLQGLIDGFSVNDALEIKNIEKVTNHDVKAVEYFLKQKCQSNAEVAKVLEFFHFACTSENINNLAHALMLKEAMDSVMFPVMDDIIQALCNMAKDNVAVPMLSRTHGQIYFKIRQVELDKIVDVVFELLDQAPDPAIKKSSVMPRAINMHSMLLRSH
;
A
#
# COMPACT_ATOMS: atom_id res chain seq x y z
N MET A 1 37.83 -2.92 -10.38
CA MET A 1 37.73 -3.93 -9.30
C MET A 1 37.38 -3.36 -7.92
N THR A 2 37.15 -2.04 -7.78
CA THR A 2 37.06 -1.38 -6.47
C THR A 2 35.63 -1.03 -6.02
N LEU A 3 34.69 -0.82 -6.93
CA LEU A 3 33.30 -0.42 -6.61
C LEU A 3 32.45 -1.60 -6.11
N LEU A 4 32.45 -2.72 -6.85
CA LEU A 4 31.71 -3.94 -6.51
C LEU A 4 32.14 -4.56 -5.15
N ALA A 5 33.44 -4.50 -4.83
CA ALA A 5 33.96 -5.02 -3.56
C ALA A 5 33.54 -4.15 -2.35
N SER A 6 33.47 -2.83 -2.52
CA SER A 6 33.02 -1.89 -1.49
C SER A 6 31.52 -2.07 -1.19
N ILE A 7 30.72 -2.28 -2.23
CA ILE A 7 29.26 -2.48 -2.16
C ILE A 7 28.92 -3.81 -1.49
N SER A 8 29.61 -4.89 -1.86
CA SER A 8 29.39 -6.23 -1.28
C SER A 8 29.69 -6.29 0.22
N THR A 9 30.72 -5.57 0.67
CA THR A 9 31.15 -5.58 2.08
C THR A 9 30.21 -4.79 3.00
N LYS A 10 29.50 -3.77 2.47
CA LYS A 10 28.60 -2.90 3.27
C LYS A 10 27.12 -3.30 3.22
N LEU A 11 26.63 -3.94 2.15
CA LEU A 11 25.19 -4.21 1.98
C LEU A 11 24.74 -5.62 2.42
N ARG A 12 25.64 -6.52 2.86
CA ARG A 12 25.30 -7.92 3.24
C ARG A 12 24.39 -8.61 2.20
N ILE A 13 24.64 -8.40 0.91
CA ILE A 13 23.88 -9.05 -0.16
C ILE A 13 24.50 -10.42 -0.41
N GLY A 14 23.84 -11.47 0.07
CA GLY A 14 24.17 -12.85 -0.25
C GLY A 14 23.68 -13.20 -1.66
N TYR A 15 24.58 -13.74 -2.49
CA TYR A 15 24.24 -14.26 -3.80
C TYR A 15 23.41 -15.54 -3.66
N ALA A 16 22.19 -15.54 -4.20
CA ALA A 16 21.39 -16.74 -4.43
C ALA A 16 20.64 -16.61 -5.77
N GLU A 17 21.38 -16.46 -6.86
CA GLU A 17 20.85 -16.73 -8.19
C GLU A 17 21.08 -18.20 -8.52
N GLN A 18 20.04 -19.01 -8.36
CA GLN A 18 19.71 -20.19 -9.16
C GLN A 18 18.51 -20.85 -8.50
N THR A 19 17.36 -20.81 -9.17
CA THR A 19 16.14 -21.66 -9.05
C THR A 19 14.86 -20.81 -9.02
N LEU A 20 14.58 -20.06 -10.07
CA LEU A 20 13.22 -19.50 -10.28
C LEU A 20 12.83 -19.28 -11.74
N LEU A 21 13.52 -19.95 -12.68
CA LEU A 21 13.16 -19.95 -14.11
C LEU A 21 12.54 -21.28 -14.58
N VAL A 22 12.20 -22.19 -13.66
CA VAL A 22 11.69 -23.55 -13.98
C VAL A 22 10.26 -23.79 -13.47
N VAL A 23 9.65 -22.86 -12.71
CA VAL A 23 8.30 -23.08 -12.12
C VAL A 23 7.16 -22.35 -12.86
N LEU A 24 7.45 -21.48 -13.82
CA LEU A 24 6.39 -20.80 -14.62
C LEU A 24 6.15 -21.41 -16.01
N GLY A 25 6.66 -22.62 -16.24
CA GLY A 25 6.69 -23.24 -17.58
C GLY A 25 5.68 -24.35 -17.87
N GLN A 26 4.73 -24.69 -16.98
CA GLN A 26 3.77 -25.78 -17.23
C GLN A 26 2.43 -25.58 -16.50
N ALA A 27 1.50 -24.85 -17.13
CA ALA A 27 0.05 -25.02 -16.98
C ALA A 27 -0.69 -24.35 -18.16
N ALA A 28 -0.24 -24.64 -19.37
CA ALA A 28 -1.05 -24.48 -20.57
C ALA A 28 -1.34 -25.90 -21.09
N VAL A 29 -2.55 -26.09 -21.65
CA VAL A 29 -3.17 -27.34 -22.12
C VAL A 29 -4.16 -27.94 -21.10
N HIS A 30 -5.41 -27.45 -21.15
CA HIS A 30 -6.52 -28.32 -21.52
C HIS A 30 -7.67 -27.51 -22.15
N THR A 31 -8.22 -28.12 -23.18
CA THR A 31 -9.34 -27.77 -24.07
C THR A 31 -10.69 -27.79 -23.36
N GLU A 32 -11.57 -26.82 -23.64
CA GLU A 32 -13.02 -27.06 -23.72
C GLU A 32 -13.68 -26.16 -24.80
N GLU A 33 -14.46 -26.80 -25.68
CA GLU A 33 -15.40 -26.17 -26.60
C GLU A 33 -16.75 -25.94 -25.88
N HIS A 34 -17.20 -24.68 -25.79
CA HIS A 34 -18.55 -24.19 -26.11
C HIS A 34 -18.87 -22.89 -25.35
N SER A 35 -19.02 -21.79 -26.08
CA SER A 35 -20.24 -20.96 -26.11
C SER A 35 -19.97 -19.77 -27.04
N THR A 36 -20.80 -19.60 -28.06
CA THR A 36 -20.68 -18.48 -29.02
C THR A 36 -21.05 -17.17 -28.34
N ALA A 37 -20.12 -16.20 -28.36
CA ALA A 37 -20.34 -14.85 -27.86
C ALA A 37 -21.41 -14.09 -28.68
N PRO A 38 -22.18 -13.17 -28.06
CA PRO A 38 -23.16 -12.36 -28.77
C PRO A 38 -22.49 -11.41 -29.79
N PRO A 39 -23.15 -11.11 -30.91
CA PRO A 39 -22.58 -10.29 -31.96
C PRO A 39 -22.63 -8.80 -31.61
N GLU A 40 -21.54 -8.11 -31.97
CA GLU A 40 -21.34 -6.65 -31.92
C GLU A 40 -21.36 -5.98 -30.55
N ILE A 41 -20.19 -5.97 -29.88
CA ILE A 41 -19.79 -4.82 -29.08
C ILE A 41 -18.45 -4.34 -29.64
N HIS A 42 -18.48 -3.13 -30.21
CA HIS A 42 -17.33 -2.48 -30.80
C HIS A 42 -16.27 -2.21 -29.73
N SER A 43 -15.10 -2.84 -29.85
CA SER A 43 -13.88 -2.36 -29.20
C SER A 43 -13.45 -1.07 -29.89
N PRO A 44 -13.58 0.08 -29.22
CA PRO A 44 -12.38 0.85 -28.93
C PRO A 44 -12.53 1.58 -27.58
N LEU A 45 -11.66 1.27 -26.60
CA LEU A 45 -11.65 1.95 -25.29
C LEU A 45 -13.00 1.88 -24.57
N GLU A 46 -13.40 0.69 -24.11
CA GLU A 46 -14.52 0.60 -23.16
C GLU A 46 -14.14 1.34 -21.87
N GLU A 47 -14.73 2.51 -21.64
CA GLU A 47 -14.84 3.05 -20.28
C GLU A 47 -15.52 1.98 -19.44
N LEU A 48 -14.76 1.42 -18.48
CA LEU A 48 -15.28 0.48 -17.50
C LEU A 48 -16.52 1.10 -16.85
N SER A 49 -17.70 0.58 -17.17
CA SER A 49 -18.93 0.98 -16.53
C SER A 49 -19.13 0.15 -15.27
N SER A 50 -19.78 0.71 -14.25
CA SER A 50 -20.07 -0.04 -13.02
C SER A 50 -20.89 -1.31 -13.25
N LEU A 51 -21.65 -1.38 -14.35
CA LEU A 51 -22.47 -2.53 -14.73
C LEU A 51 -21.70 -3.62 -15.50
N THR A 52 -20.58 -3.26 -16.14
CA THR A 52 -19.74 -4.18 -16.91
C THR A 52 -18.46 -4.59 -16.17
N ALA A 53 -18.20 -4.01 -15.00
CA ALA A 53 -17.07 -4.40 -14.15
C ALA A 53 -17.20 -5.84 -13.66
N LEU A 54 -16.14 -6.63 -13.85
CA LEU A 54 -16.08 -8.03 -13.37
C LEU A 54 -16.06 -8.12 -11.85
N SER A 55 -15.29 -7.23 -11.21
CA SER A 55 -15.22 -7.14 -9.76
C SER A 55 -16.29 -6.17 -9.24
N PRO A 56 -17.07 -6.55 -8.21
CA PRO A 56 -18.02 -5.62 -7.61
C PRO A 56 -17.32 -4.45 -6.90
N LEU A 57 -16.04 -4.58 -6.54
CA LEU A 57 -15.25 -3.50 -5.93
C LEU A 57 -15.08 -2.32 -6.89
N ASP A 58 -14.91 -2.61 -8.19
CA ASP A 58 -14.76 -1.60 -9.24
C ASP A 58 -16.11 -1.21 -9.89
N GLY A 59 -17.21 -1.83 -9.43
CA GLY A 59 -18.56 -1.60 -9.91
C GLY A 59 -19.51 -1.16 -8.80
N CYS A 60 -20.40 -2.08 -8.38
CA CYS A 60 -21.46 -1.82 -7.40
C CYS A 60 -20.96 -1.17 -6.10
N TYR A 61 -19.77 -1.56 -5.62
CA TYR A 61 -19.18 -1.07 -4.38
C TYR A 61 -18.13 0.03 -4.59
N TRP A 62 -17.92 0.51 -5.82
CA TRP A 62 -16.93 1.55 -6.11
C TRP A 62 -17.08 2.78 -5.21
N GLY A 63 -18.33 3.24 -5.02
CA GLY A 63 -18.61 4.38 -4.14
C GLY A 63 -18.21 4.18 -2.66
N LYS A 64 -17.98 2.94 -2.23
CA LYS A 64 -17.53 2.57 -0.88
C LYS A 64 -16.02 2.36 -0.76
N VAL A 65 -15.32 2.04 -1.85
CA VAL A 65 -13.90 1.65 -1.82
C VAL A 65 -12.99 2.52 -2.68
N LYS A 66 -13.53 3.49 -3.44
CA LYS A 66 -12.75 4.37 -4.35
C LYS A 66 -11.59 5.11 -3.68
N GLU A 67 -11.66 5.36 -2.38
CA GLU A 67 -10.60 6.01 -1.60
C GLU A 67 -9.35 5.14 -1.46
N LEU A 68 -9.46 3.82 -1.66
CA LEU A 68 -8.32 2.90 -1.73
C LEU A 68 -7.61 2.95 -3.08
N ALA A 69 -8.26 3.44 -4.14
CA ALA A 69 -7.74 3.40 -5.51
C ALA A 69 -6.38 4.10 -5.70
N PRO A 70 -6.07 5.25 -5.07
CA PRO A 70 -4.74 5.85 -5.17
C PRO A 70 -3.61 4.96 -4.63
N PHE A 71 -3.92 3.99 -3.78
CA PHE A 71 -2.96 3.12 -3.12
C PHE A 71 -2.95 1.69 -3.68
N MET A 72 -4.13 1.12 -3.94
CA MET A 72 -4.34 -0.31 -4.20
C MET A 72 -4.66 -0.61 -5.68
N SER A 73 -4.44 0.34 -6.58
CA SER A 73 -4.59 0.14 -8.02
C SER A 73 -3.24 -0.04 -8.71
N GLU A 74 -3.26 -0.41 -9.99
CA GLU A 74 -2.07 -0.39 -10.86
C GLU A 74 -1.42 1.00 -10.89
N TYR A 75 -2.22 2.08 -10.93
CA TYR A 75 -1.71 3.45 -10.85
C TYR A 75 -0.95 3.68 -9.53
N GLY A 76 -1.53 3.23 -8.41
CA GLY A 76 -0.88 3.29 -7.10
C GLY A 76 0.45 2.53 -7.09
N LEU A 77 0.46 1.29 -7.57
CA LEU A 77 1.68 0.48 -7.65
C LEU A 77 2.78 1.16 -8.47
N ILE A 78 2.44 1.71 -9.64
CA ILE A 78 3.39 2.44 -10.49
C ILE A 78 3.91 3.69 -9.77
N PHE A 79 3.03 4.48 -9.15
CA PHE A 79 3.41 5.65 -8.36
C PHE A 79 4.40 5.29 -7.24
N TYR A 80 4.11 4.26 -6.45
CA TYR A 80 4.99 3.87 -5.34
C TYR A 80 6.33 3.30 -5.83
N ARG A 81 6.37 2.64 -6.99
CA ARG A 81 7.63 2.23 -7.62
C ARG A 81 8.47 3.44 -8.05
N VAL A 82 7.86 4.43 -8.70
CA VAL A 82 8.49 5.71 -9.06
C VAL A 82 9.04 6.41 -7.82
N LEU A 83 8.23 6.48 -6.76
CA LEU A 83 8.62 7.07 -5.48
C LEU A 83 9.86 6.38 -4.91
N VAL A 84 9.85 5.04 -4.84
CA VAL A 84 10.97 4.27 -4.27
C VAL A 84 12.24 4.48 -5.08
N GLU A 85 12.18 4.45 -6.41
CA GLU A 85 13.33 4.69 -7.30
C GLU A 85 13.94 6.09 -7.10
N ILE A 86 13.10 7.13 -7.05
CA ILE A 86 13.57 8.51 -6.80
C ILE A 86 14.20 8.63 -5.41
N LYS A 87 13.56 8.07 -4.38
CA LYS A 87 14.09 8.09 -3.01
C LYS A 87 15.38 7.28 -2.90
N TRP A 88 15.53 6.21 -3.67
CA TRP A 88 16.75 5.43 -3.75
C TRP A 88 17.90 6.23 -4.35
N LEU A 89 17.69 6.90 -5.49
CA LEU A 89 18.71 7.77 -6.09
C LEU A 89 19.12 8.91 -5.15
N LEU A 90 18.15 9.56 -4.50
CA LEU A 90 18.41 10.56 -3.46
C LEU A 90 19.24 9.97 -2.32
N LYS A 91 18.95 8.74 -1.90
CA LYS A 91 19.71 8.07 -0.83
C LYS A 91 21.15 7.78 -1.25
N LEU A 92 21.38 7.32 -2.49
CA LEU A 92 22.72 7.11 -3.04
C LEU A 92 23.55 8.40 -2.99
N SER A 93 22.95 9.54 -3.34
CA SER A 93 23.62 10.86 -3.30
C SER A 93 24.09 11.32 -1.91
N GLN A 94 23.57 10.69 -0.84
CA GLN A 94 23.93 10.99 0.55
C GLN A 94 25.04 10.07 1.09
N ILE A 95 25.44 9.04 0.33
CA ILE A 95 26.49 8.10 0.72
C ILE A 95 27.81 8.63 0.17
N HIS A 96 28.63 9.19 1.05
CA HIS A 96 29.87 9.88 0.67
C HIS A 96 30.89 8.97 -0.02
N GLU A 97 30.81 7.66 0.20
CA GLU A 97 31.68 6.66 -0.43
C GLU A 97 31.31 6.34 -1.88
N ILE A 98 30.10 6.73 -2.35
CA ILE A 98 29.66 6.58 -3.74
C ILE A 98 29.96 7.89 -4.48
N ILE A 99 31.21 8.03 -4.91
CA ILE A 99 31.71 9.26 -5.56
C ILE A 99 31.04 9.54 -6.91
N GLU A 100 30.50 8.51 -7.56
CA GLU A 100 29.83 8.60 -8.85
C GLU A 100 28.46 9.28 -8.75
N VAL A 101 27.86 9.31 -7.55
CA VAL A 101 26.58 10.00 -7.28
C VAL A 101 26.82 11.08 -6.22
N PRO A 102 27.28 12.28 -6.61
CA PRO A 102 27.51 13.35 -5.67
C PRO A 102 26.20 13.83 -5.05
N SER A 103 26.28 14.47 -3.87
CA SER A 103 25.13 15.08 -3.23
C SER A 103 24.49 16.13 -4.12
N PHE A 104 23.18 16.01 -4.32
CA PHE A 104 22.40 16.93 -5.13
C PHE A 104 22.24 18.30 -4.46
N SER A 105 22.18 19.35 -5.28
CA SER A 105 21.72 20.67 -4.87
C SER A 105 20.26 20.64 -4.40
N GLU A 106 19.82 21.70 -3.70
CA GLU A 106 18.41 21.83 -3.34
C GLU A 106 17.51 21.92 -4.58
N ASP A 107 17.97 22.56 -5.67
CA ASP A 107 17.21 22.64 -6.92
C ASP A 107 16.98 21.26 -7.55
N ALA A 108 18.01 20.40 -7.56
CA ALA A 108 17.89 19.03 -8.05
C ALA A 108 17.00 18.17 -7.14
N LYS A 109 17.05 18.35 -5.81
CA LYS A 109 16.13 17.69 -4.87
C LYS A 109 14.69 18.14 -5.08
N SER A 110 14.45 19.43 -5.24
CA SER A 110 13.12 19.99 -5.51
C SER A 110 12.58 19.52 -6.85
N PHE A 111 13.41 19.41 -7.88
CA PHE A 111 13.03 18.82 -9.16
C PHE A 111 12.55 17.36 -9.00
N LEU A 112 13.34 16.53 -8.32
CA LEU A 112 12.98 15.13 -8.07
C LEU A 112 11.72 14.99 -7.20
N GLN A 113 11.55 15.85 -6.20
CA GLN A 113 10.33 15.88 -5.39
C GLN A 113 9.12 16.33 -6.22
N GLY A 114 9.29 17.29 -7.14
CA GLY A 114 8.24 17.70 -8.07
C GLY A 114 7.76 16.60 -9.01
N LEU A 115 8.62 15.65 -9.38
CA LEU A 115 8.22 14.45 -10.14
C LEU A 115 7.29 13.54 -9.34
N ILE A 116 7.48 13.47 -8.02
CA ILE A 116 6.62 12.70 -7.12
C ILE A 116 5.29 13.44 -6.93
N ASP A 117 5.36 14.71 -6.56
CA ASP A 117 4.17 15.51 -6.20
C ASP A 117 3.27 15.77 -7.41
N GLY A 118 3.86 15.86 -8.60
CA GLY A 118 3.18 16.09 -9.87
C GLY A 118 2.83 14.81 -10.64
N PHE A 119 3.05 13.62 -10.08
CA PHE A 119 2.85 12.35 -10.80
C PHE A 119 1.38 12.18 -11.23
N SER A 120 1.16 11.94 -12.52
CA SER A 120 -0.18 11.95 -13.12
C SER A 120 -0.57 10.62 -13.75
N VAL A 121 -1.86 10.46 -14.08
CA VAL A 121 -2.34 9.31 -14.86
C VAL A 121 -1.66 9.21 -16.22
N ASN A 122 -1.31 10.34 -16.83
CA ASN A 122 -0.58 10.36 -18.11
C ASN A 122 0.84 9.77 -17.96
N ASP A 123 1.51 10.04 -16.84
CA ASP A 123 2.82 9.45 -16.56
C ASP A 123 2.72 7.93 -16.36
N ALA A 124 1.69 7.46 -15.66
CA ALA A 124 1.43 6.03 -15.53
C ALA A 124 1.14 5.37 -16.90
N LEU A 125 0.39 6.04 -17.77
CA LEU A 125 0.16 5.57 -19.14
C LEU A 125 1.44 5.54 -19.98
N GLU A 126 2.32 6.54 -19.81
CA GLU A 126 3.65 6.57 -20.44
C GLU A 126 4.48 5.36 -20.01
N ILE A 127 4.50 5.04 -18.71
CA ILE A 127 5.16 3.84 -18.17
C ILE A 127 4.57 2.57 -18.77
N LYS A 128 3.24 2.42 -18.85
CA LYS A 128 2.61 1.25 -19.48
C LYS A 128 2.96 1.14 -20.98
N ASN A 129 3.19 2.26 -21.68
CA ASN A 129 3.61 2.22 -23.07
C ASN A 129 5.07 1.76 -23.21
N ILE A 130 5.95 2.14 -22.29
CA ILE A 130 7.33 1.63 -22.22
C ILE A 130 7.33 0.14 -21.83
N GLU A 131 6.42 -0.27 -20.94
CA GLU A 131 6.25 -1.66 -20.52
C GLU A 131 5.91 -2.58 -21.71
N LYS A 132 5.08 -2.14 -22.66
CA LYS A 132 4.78 -2.92 -23.87
C LYS A 132 6.02 -3.28 -24.68
N VAL A 133 7.06 -2.43 -24.64
CA VAL A 133 8.32 -2.66 -25.35
C VAL A 133 9.29 -3.48 -24.51
N THR A 134 9.37 -3.20 -23.21
CA THR A 134 10.32 -3.85 -22.29
C THR A 134 9.83 -5.20 -21.77
N ASN A 135 8.53 -5.46 -21.81
CA ASN A 135 7.84 -6.58 -21.18
C ASN A 135 8.21 -6.76 -19.69
N HIS A 136 8.54 -5.66 -19.01
CA HIS A 136 8.92 -5.64 -17.61
C HIS A 136 8.56 -4.30 -16.97
N ASP A 137 7.66 -4.35 -15.99
CA ASP A 137 7.09 -3.20 -15.27
C ASP A 137 8.12 -2.31 -14.54
N VAL A 138 8.98 -2.86 -13.69
CA VAL A 138 10.01 -2.09 -12.96
C VAL A 138 11.03 -1.49 -13.92
N LYS A 139 11.40 -2.23 -14.99
CA LYS A 139 12.29 -1.69 -16.00
C LYS A 139 11.66 -0.52 -16.76
N ALA A 140 10.35 -0.56 -17.02
CA ALA A 140 9.63 0.54 -17.63
C ALA A 140 9.66 1.81 -16.76
N VAL A 141 9.54 1.66 -15.44
CA VAL A 141 9.73 2.77 -14.48
C VAL A 141 11.13 3.37 -14.56
N GLU A 142 12.17 2.55 -14.62
CA GLU A 142 13.56 3.02 -14.79
C GLU A 142 13.71 3.85 -16.07
N TYR A 143 13.23 3.34 -17.21
CA TYR A 143 13.30 4.05 -18.48
C TYR A 143 12.53 5.38 -18.46
N PHE A 144 11.34 5.39 -17.88
CA PHE A 144 10.53 6.59 -17.69
C PHE A 144 11.30 7.66 -16.90
N LEU A 145 11.89 7.28 -15.76
CA LEU A 145 12.67 8.20 -14.92
C LEU A 145 13.89 8.73 -15.64
N LYS A 146 14.60 7.85 -16.37
CA LYS A 146 15.73 8.27 -17.23
C LYS A 146 15.31 9.32 -18.24
N GLN A 147 14.15 9.19 -18.87
CA GLN A 147 13.63 10.16 -19.86
C GLN A 147 13.24 11.49 -19.20
N LYS A 148 12.44 11.47 -18.12
CA LYS A 148 11.99 12.70 -17.43
C LYS A 148 13.15 13.51 -16.87
N CYS A 149 14.19 12.84 -16.37
CA CYS A 149 15.31 13.47 -15.69
C CYS A 149 16.39 14.04 -16.61
N GLN A 150 16.32 13.84 -17.94
CA GLN A 150 17.29 14.40 -18.88
C GLN A 150 17.32 15.94 -18.87
N SER A 151 16.19 16.56 -18.49
CA SER A 151 16.04 18.02 -18.43
C SER A 151 16.81 18.68 -17.28
N ASN A 152 17.17 17.93 -16.23
CA ASN A 152 17.93 18.45 -15.09
C ASN A 152 19.42 18.10 -15.23
N ALA A 153 20.29 19.11 -15.34
CA ALA A 153 21.71 18.92 -15.64
C ALA A 153 22.50 18.13 -14.57
N GLU A 154 22.07 18.13 -13.31
CA GLU A 154 22.72 17.35 -12.25
C GLU A 154 22.28 15.89 -12.31
N VAL A 155 20.97 15.65 -12.37
CA VAL A 155 20.42 14.29 -12.41
C VAL A 155 20.78 13.58 -13.72
N ALA A 156 20.84 14.31 -14.84
CA ALA A 156 21.23 13.80 -16.15
C ALA A 156 22.62 13.14 -16.16
N LYS A 157 23.52 13.52 -15.24
CA LYS A 157 24.87 12.93 -15.14
C LYS A 157 24.86 11.54 -14.51
N VAL A 158 23.80 11.17 -13.80
CA VAL A 158 23.70 9.96 -12.98
C VAL A 158 22.47 9.13 -13.32
N LEU A 159 21.90 9.27 -14.52
CA LEU A 159 20.69 8.53 -14.94
C LEU A 159 20.84 7.02 -14.84
N GLU A 160 22.05 6.50 -15.07
CA GLU A 160 22.35 5.08 -14.96
C GLU A 160 22.37 4.55 -13.51
N PHE A 161 22.19 5.44 -12.52
CA PHE A 161 22.07 5.06 -11.11
C PHE A 161 20.62 4.86 -10.63
N PHE A 162 19.62 5.13 -11.47
CA PHE A 162 18.27 4.58 -11.23
C PHE A 162 18.35 3.05 -11.22
N HIS A 163 17.65 2.41 -10.29
CA HIS A 163 17.69 0.96 -10.05
C HIS A 163 19.07 0.38 -9.68
N PHE A 164 20.07 1.22 -9.36
CA PHE A 164 21.43 0.73 -9.11
C PHE A 164 21.50 -0.20 -7.89
N ALA A 165 22.10 -1.38 -8.10
CA ALA A 165 22.25 -2.43 -7.10
C ALA A 165 20.94 -2.93 -6.47
N CYS A 166 19.80 -2.66 -7.13
CA CYS A 166 18.51 -3.21 -6.76
C CYS A 166 18.13 -4.35 -7.70
N THR A 167 17.30 -5.26 -7.19
CA THR A 167 16.46 -6.12 -8.02
C THR A 167 15.04 -5.55 -8.07
N SER A 168 14.25 -5.99 -9.04
CA SER A 168 12.82 -5.65 -9.14
C SER A 168 12.08 -5.89 -7.82
N GLU A 169 12.44 -6.95 -7.08
CA GLU A 169 11.84 -7.29 -5.80
C GLU A 169 12.19 -6.33 -4.67
N ASN A 170 13.34 -5.66 -4.70
CA ASN A 170 13.61 -4.61 -3.73
C ASN A 170 12.59 -3.47 -3.88
N ILE A 171 12.34 -3.05 -5.12
CA ILE A 171 11.39 -1.98 -5.43
C ILE A 171 9.96 -2.42 -5.11
N ASN A 172 9.57 -3.64 -5.53
CA ASN A 172 8.23 -4.17 -5.31
C ASN A 172 7.87 -4.29 -3.82
N ASN A 173 8.76 -4.88 -3.02
CA ASN A 173 8.48 -5.08 -1.60
C ASN A 173 8.34 -3.74 -0.85
N LEU A 174 9.19 -2.76 -1.17
CA LEU A 174 9.09 -1.40 -0.62
C LEU A 174 7.80 -0.71 -1.09
N ALA A 175 7.46 -0.81 -2.37
CA ALA A 175 6.25 -0.22 -2.92
C ALA A 175 4.99 -0.79 -2.25
N HIS A 176 4.86 -2.12 -2.18
CA HIS A 176 3.72 -2.77 -1.52
C HIS A 176 3.64 -2.46 -0.03
N ALA A 177 4.77 -2.40 0.68
CA ALA A 177 4.78 -2.02 2.08
C ALA A 177 4.26 -0.58 2.29
N LEU A 178 4.66 0.36 1.43
CA LEU A 178 4.18 1.74 1.46
C LEU A 178 2.70 1.83 1.07
N MET A 179 2.27 1.13 0.01
CA MET A 179 0.85 1.06 -0.39
C MET A 179 -0.03 0.58 0.76
N LEU A 180 0.36 -0.52 1.42
CA LEU A 180 -0.38 -1.07 2.55
C LEU A 180 -0.42 -0.08 3.71
N LYS A 181 0.74 0.46 4.10
CA LYS A 181 0.82 1.42 5.20
C LYS A 181 -0.09 2.63 4.97
N GLU A 182 0.03 3.27 3.81
CA GLU A 182 -0.70 4.51 3.53
C GLU A 182 -2.19 4.28 3.34
N ALA A 183 -2.62 3.15 2.76
CA ALA A 183 -4.03 2.78 2.71
C ALA A 183 -4.61 2.51 4.10
N MET A 184 -3.84 1.86 4.98
CA MET A 184 -4.26 1.62 6.36
C MET A 184 -4.39 2.93 7.14
N ASP A 185 -3.37 3.78 7.09
CA ASP A 185 -3.32 5.04 7.81
C ASP A 185 -4.35 6.06 7.32
N SER A 186 -4.55 6.15 6.00
CA SER A 186 -5.38 7.19 5.37
C SER A 186 -6.84 6.81 5.20
N VAL A 187 -7.17 5.51 5.11
CA VAL A 187 -8.53 5.04 4.79
C VAL A 187 -9.05 4.07 5.83
N MET A 188 -8.36 2.95 6.06
CA MET A 188 -8.92 1.86 6.86
C MET A 188 -9.06 2.23 8.34
N PHE A 189 -8.03 2.80 8.95
CA PHE A 189 -8.07 3.14 10.36
C PHE A 189 -9.09 4.24 10.69
N PRO A 190 -9.21 5.34 9.92
CA PRO A 190 -10.29 6.31 10.13
C PRO A 190 -11.68 5.68 10.13
N VAL A 191 -11.98 4.80 9.16
CA VAL A 191 -13.27 4.11 9.09
C VAL A 191 -13.49 3.18 10.28
N MET A 192 -12.44 2.48 10.74
CA MET A 192 -12.52 1.66 11.95
C MET A 192 -12.80 2.51 13.20
N ASP A 193 -12.16 3.67 13.32
CA ASP A 193 -12.40 4.61 14.43
C ASP A 193 -13.86 5.09 14.44
N ASP A 194 -14.43 5.40 13.28
CA ASP A 194 -15.83 5.81 13.15
C ASP A 194 -16.80 4.70 13.61
N ILE A 195 -16.53 3.45 13.24
CA ILE A 195 -17.33 2.30 13.68
C ILE A 195 -17.23 2.13 15.20
N ILE A 196 -16.01 2.20 15.73
CA ILE A 196 -15.77 2.11 17.17
C ILE A 196 -16.54 3.21 17.91
N GLN A 197 -16.49 4.44 17.43
CA GLN A 197 -17.19 5.56 18.03
C GLN A 197 -18.71 5.38 17.97
N ALA A 198 -19.25 4.88 16.85
CA ALA A 198 -20.66 4.58 16.71
C ALA A 198 -21.12 3.52 17.71
N LEU A 199 -20.35 2.44 17.87
CA LEU A 199 -20.62 1.39 18.86
C LEU A 199 -20.55 1.93 20.30
N CYS A 200 -19.57 2.77 20.62
CA CYS A 200 -19.45 3.40 21.93
C CYS A 200 -20.65 4.31 22.25
N ASN A 201 -21.10 5.09 21.27
CA ASN A 201 -22.28 5.95 21.43
C ASN A 201 -23.54 5.12 21.67
N MET A 202 -23.75 4.06 20.87
CA MET A 202 -24.85 3.14 21.06
C MET A 202 -24.82 2.48 22.44
N ALA A 203 -23.63 2.13 22.95
CA ALA A 203 -23.48 1.57 24.29
C ALA A 203 -23.91 2.56 25.38
N LYS A 204 -23.40 3.80 25.31
CA LYS A 204 -23.72 4.87 26.25
C LYS A 204 -25.21 5.23 26.24
N ASP A 205 -25.81 5.38 25.06
CA ASP A 205 -27.21 5.78 24.90
C ASP A 205 -28.18 4.74 25.46
N ASN A 206 -27.78 3.46 25.44
CA ASN A 206 -28.65 2.36 25.85
C ASN A 206 -28.31 1.81 27.25
N VAL A 207 -27.37 2.42 27.98
CA VAL A 207 -26.82 1.87 29.24
C VAL A 207 -27.88 1.49 30.29
N ALA A 208 -28.95 2.30 30.35
CA ALA A 208 -30.04 2.14 31.30
C ALA A 208 -31.16 1.21 30.79
N VAL A 209 -31.15 0.82 29.51
CA VAL A 209 -32.16 -0.01 28.87
C VAL A 209 -31.88 -1.48 29.23
N PRO A 210 -32.74 -2.12 30.03
CA PRO A 210 -32.47 -3.46 30.49
C PRO A 210 -32.92 -4.48 29.42
N MET A 211 -32.04 -5.43 29.07
CA MET A 211 -32.26 -6.39 27.99
C MET A 211 -32.38 -7.83 28.53
N LEU A 212 -33.20 -8.65 27.86
CA LEU A 212 -33.32 -10.07 28.16
C LEU A 212 -32.11 -10.82 27.58
N SER A 213 -31.30 -11.44 28.45
CA SER A 213 -30.15 -12.23 28.01
C SER A 213 -30.58 -13.52 27.35
N ARG A 214 -29.80 -13.96 26.35
CA ARG A 214 -29.95 -15.27 25.73
C ARG A 214 -28.62 -16.01 25.69
N THR A 215 -28.55 -17.18 26.32
CA THR A 215 -27.40 -18.10 26.24
C THR A 215 -27.86 -19.39 25.59
N HIS A 216 -27.19 -19.84 24.52
CA HIS A 216 -27.65 -20.98 23.71
C HIS A 216 -29.12 -20.85 23.23
N GLY A 217 -29.58 -19.62 23.02
CA GLY A 217 -30.97 -19.33 22.66
C GLY A 217 -31.99 -19.37 23.81
N GLN A 218 -31.59 -19.78 25.02
CA GLN A 218 -32.46 -19.80 26.20
C GLN A 218 -32.37 -18.49 26.99
N ILE A 219 -33.50 -18.08 27.56
CA ILE A 219 -33.63 -16.87 28.35
C ILE A 219 -32.84 -17.03 29.66
N TYR A 220 -31.97 -16.07 29.94
CA TYR A 220 -31.30 -15.93 31.23
C TYR A 220 -31.60 -14.54 31.83
N PHE A 221 -31.27 -14.33 33.10
CA PHE A 221 -31.57 -13.11 33.88
C PHE A 221 -31.33 -11.79 33.11
N LYS A 222 -32.09 -10.76 33.48
CA LYS A 222 -32.05 -9.41 32.89
C LYS A 222 -30.68 -8.77 33.17
N ILE A 223 -29.81 -8.66 32.16
CA ILE A 223 -28.56 -7.91 32.28
C ILE A 223 -28.84 -6.43 31.99
N ARG A 224 -28.15 -5.55 32.70
CA ARG A 224 -28.03 -4.14 32.30
C ARG A 224 -26.79 -4.02 31.42
N GLN A 225 -26.77 -3.09 30.48
CA GLN A 225 -25.62 -2.91 29.59
C GLN A 225 -24.31 -2.59 30.36
N VAL A 226 -24.41 -2.11 31.60
CA VAL A 226 -23.28 -1.95 32.53
C VAL A 226 -22.49 -3.25 32.80
N GLU A 227 -23.11 -4.43 32.67
CA GLU A 227 -22.39 -5.71 32.75
C GLU A 227 -21.67 -6.05 31.44
N LEU A 228 -22.14 -5.52 30.30
CA LEU A 228 -21.44 -5.57 29.02
C LEU A 228 -20.27 -4.58 28.97
N ASP A 229 -20.41 -3.39 29.56
CA ASP A 229 -19.30 -2.42 29.66
C ASP A 229 -18.09 -3.02 30.37
N LYS A 230 -18.30 -3.81 31.43
CA LYS A 230 -17.21 -4.56 32.11
C LYS A 230 -16.55 -5.62 31.22
N ILE A 231 -17.31 -6.24 30.31
CA ILE A 231 -16.76 -7.20 29.34
C ILE A 231 -15.96 -6.47 28.26
N VAL A 232 -16.46 -5.31 27.82
CA VAL A 232 -15.76 -4.43 26.89
C VAL A 232 -14.45 -3.93 27.51
N ASP A 233 -14.46 -3.51 28.77
CA ASP A 233 -13.26 -3.12 29.53
C ASP A 233 -12.23 -4.25 29.60
N VAL A 234 -12.66 -5.49 29.87
CA VAL A 234 -11.77 -6.67 29.87
C VAL A 234 -11.17 -6.92 28.49
N VAL A 235 -11.94 -6.75 27.41
CA VAL A 235 -11.44 -6.90 26.03
C VAL A 235 -10.39 -5.82 25.73
N PHE A 236 -10.60 -4.58 26.16
CA PHE A 236 -9.61 -3.51 25.99
C PHE A 236 -8.35 -3.72 26.84
N GLU A 237 -8.49 -4.20 28.06
CA GLU A 237 -7.36 -4.53 28.94
C GLU A 237 -6.49 -5.66 28.36
N LEU A 238 -7.12 -6.66 27.71
CA LEU A 238 -6.41 -7.72 27.00
C LEU A 238 -5.70 -7.22 25.73
N LEU A 239 -6.24 -6.22 25.04
CA LEU A 239 -5.60 -5.59 23.87
C LEU A 239 -4.38 -4.73 24.27
N ASP A 240 -4.42 -4.06 25.43
CA ASP A 240 -3.33 -3.22 25.94
C ASP A 240 -2.14 -4.05 26.49
N GLN A 241 -2.38 -5.30 26.87
CA GLN A 241 -1.37 -6.26 27.32
C GLN A 241 -0.58 -6.94 26.18
N ALA A 242 -0.84 -6.61 24.91
CA ALA A 242 -0.12 -7.18 23.78
C ALA A 242 1.40 -6.85 23.84
N PRO A 243 2.30 -7.85 23.69
CA PRO A 243 3.71 -7.74 24.07
C PRO A 243 4.62 -6.96 23.10
N ASP A 244 4.12 -6.56 21.92
CA ASP A 244 4.97 -5.97 20.87
C ASP A 244 5.06 -4.44 20.95
N PRO A 245 6.26 -3.86 21.20
CA PRO A 245 6.46 -2.41 21.23
C PRO A 245 6.20 -1.71 19.88
N ALA A 246 6.17 -2.43 18.75
CA ALA A 246 5.77 -1.89 17.45
C ALA A 246 4.25 -1.65 17.38
N ILE A 247 3.45 -2.45 18.08
CA ILE A 247 1.99 -2.26 18.20
C ILE A 247 1.68 -1.09 19.14
N LYS A 248 2.51 -0.86 20.17
CA LYS A 248 2.44 0.32 21.07
C LYS A 248 2.66 1.66 20.37
N LYS A 249 3.47 1.67 19.31
CA LYS A 249 3.80 2.87 18.53
C LYS A 249 2.98 3.03 17.25
N SER A 250 2.28 1.99 16.81
CA SER A 250 1.29 2.14 15.74
C SER A 250 0.14 3.00 16.26
N SER A 251 -0.53 3.70 15.35
CA SER A 251 -1.68 4.58 15.64
C SER A 251 -2.79 3.89 16.46
N VAL A 252 -2.77 2.57 16.59
CA VAL A 252 -3.76 1.73 17.26
C VAL A 252 -3.72 1.86 18.80
N MET A 253 -2.55 1.86 19.44
CA MET A 253 -2.46 1.86 20.92
C MET A 253 -2.76 3.22 21.58
N PRO A 254 -2.26 4.36 21.08
CA PRO A 254 -2.68 5.67 21.57
C PRO A 254 -4.20 5.88 21.45
N ARG A 255 -4.85 5.22 20.48
CA ARG A 255 -6.31 5.28 20.26
C ARG A 255 -7.09 4.42 21.25
N ALA A 256 -6.64 3.19 21.55
CA ALA A 256 -7.23 2.34 22.60
C ALA A 256 -7.17 3.01 23.99
N ILE A 257 -6.04 3.65 24.33
CA ILE A 257 -5.85 4.36 25.60
C ILE A 257 -6.76 5.61 25.69
N ASN A 258 -6.93 6.35 24.60
CA ASN A 258 -7.82 7.52 24.56
C ASN A 258 -9.30 7.10 24.74
N MET A 259 -9.67 5.94 24.20
CA MET A 259 -11.01 5.37 24.31
C MET A 259 -11.38 4.93 25.73
N HIS A 260 -10.45 4.27 26.43
CA HIS A 260 -10.62 3.93 27.85
C HIS A 260 -10.84 5.19 28.71
N SER A 261 -10.10 6.26 28.40
CA SER A 261 -10.27 7.55 29.08
C SER A 261 -11.62 8.24 28.78
N MET A 262 -12.22 8.01 27.62
CA MET A 262 -13.54 8.52 27.22
C MET A 262 -14.73 7.75 27.82
N LEU A 263 -14.51 6.50 28.25
CA LEU A 263 -15.51 5.69 28.94
C LEU A 263 -15.48 5.96 30.46
N LEU A 264 -14.30 6.17 31.04
CA LEU A 264 -14.14 6.42 32.49
C LEU A 264 -14.47 7.86 32.94
N ARG A 265 -14.42 8.86 32.04
CA ARG A 265 -14.71 10.28 32.39
C ARG A 265 -16.20 10.61 32.58
N SER A 266 -17.10 9.64 32.47
CA SER A 266 -18.54 9.81 32.71
C SER A 266 -19.03 9.25 34.05
N HIS A 267 -18.12 8.98 35.00
CA HIS A 267 -18.43 8.64 36.39
C HIS A 267 -18.16 9.82 37.33
#